data_AF-A0A7X9FT53-F1
#
_entry.id   AF-A0A7X9FT53-F1
#
_cell.length_a   1.000
_cell.length_b   1.000
_cell.length_c   1.000
_cell.angle_alpha   90.00
_cell.angle_beta   90.00
_cell.angle_gamma   90.00
#
_symmetry.space_group_name_H-M   'P 1'
#
loop_
_entity.id
_entity.type
_entity.pdbx_description
1 polymer ?
#
loop_
_entity_poly.entity_id
_entity_poly.type
_entity_poly.pdbx_seq_one_letter_code
_entity_poly.pdbx_strand_id
1 'polypeptide(L)'
;MQLSNLFRRKAVEEILNDAAKDHSSEVTTLKRDLGVMDLTAFGIAAIIGAGIFTTIGNVAYNGGPACIFLFLFTAIACAFSAFCYAEFASRIPIAGSA
;
A
#
# COMPACT_ATOMS: atom_id res chain seq x y z
N MET A 1 -31.68 9.50 2.73
CA MET A 1 -30.22 9.24 2.83
C MET A 1 -29.52 10.58 2.63
N GLN A 2 -28.89 11.12 3.68
CA GLN A 2 -28.35 12.50 3.67
C GLN A 2 -27.15 12.62 2.70
N LEU A 3 -27.33 13.34 1.58
CA LEU A 3 -26.28 13.65 0.60
C LEU A 3 -25.10 14.45 1.17
N SER A 4 -25.27 15.08 2.34
CA SER A 4 -24.23 15.88 3.00
C SER A 4 -23.00 15.10 3.46
N ASN A 5 -23.09 13.76 3.55
CA ASN A 5 -21.95 12.92 3.95
C ASN A 5 -21.05 12.47 2.78
N LEU A 6 -21.44 12.68 1.52
CA LEU A 6 -20.65 12.26 0.35
C LEU A 6 -19.36 13.06 0.17
N PHE A 7 -19.30 14.30 0.68
CA PHE A 7 -18.14 15.18 0.57
C PHE A 7 -17.44 15.42 1.92
N ARG A 8 -17.70 14.57 2.93
CA ARG A 8 -17.02 14.67 4.22
C ARG A 8 -15.54 14.33 4.02
N ARG A 9 -14.68 15.33 4.17
CA ARG A 9 -13.22 15.17 4.18
C ARG A 9 -12.75 15.12 5.63
N LYS A 10 -11.84 14.22 5.95
CA LYS A 10 -11.15 14.22 7.25
C LYS A 10 -10.08 15.30 7.23
N ALA A 11 -10.06 16.16 8.24
CA ALA A 11 -9.04 17.21 8.33
C ALA A 11 -7.67 16.58 8.63
N VAL A 12 -6.59 17.17 8.11
CA VAL A 12 -5.24 16.63 8.30
C VAL A 12 -4.84 16.67 9.78
N GLU A 13 -5.27 17.71 10.49
CA GLU A 13 -5.06 17.85 11.94
C GLU A 13 -5.75 16.72 12.73
N GLU A 14 -6.92 16.27 12.26
CA GLU A 14 -7.66 15.15 12.86
C GLU A 14 -6.95 13.81 12.59
N ILE A 15 -6.31 13.65 11.42
CA ILE A 15 -5.48 12.48 11.08
C ILE A 15 -4.23 12.41 11.95
N LEU A 16 -3.52 13.53 12.12
CA LEU A 16 -2.33 13.61 12.97
C LEU A 16 -2.68 13.39 14.45
N ASN A 17 -3.82 13.91 14.90
CA ASN A 17 -4.32 13.66 16.26
C ASN A 17 -4.70 12.20 16.49
N ASP A 18 -5.28 11.51 15.50
CA ASP A 18 -5.53 10.05 15.60
C ASP A 18 -4.22 9.26 15.66
N ALA A 19 -3.23 9.61 14.83
CA ALA A 19 -1.89 9.00 14.90
C ALA A 19 -1.23 9.20 16.28
N ALA A 20 -1.45 10.37 16.91
CA ALA A 20 -0.97 10.67 18.26
C ALA A 20 -1.78 9.95 19.36
N LYS A 21 -3.10 9.81 19.21
CA LYS A 21 -3.96 9.10 20.18
C LYS A 21 -3.67 7.60 20.23
N ASP A 22 -3.27 7.00 19.11
CA ASP A 22 -2.78 5.62 19.07
C ASP A 22 -1.60 5.37 20.03
N HIS A 23 -0.86 6.42 20.42
CA HIS A 23 0.24 6.35 21.39
C HIS A 23 -0.20 6.42 22.86
N SER A 24 -1.45 6.82 23.18
CA SER A 24 -1.83 7.19 24.56
C SER A 24 -3.14 6.59 25.09
N SER A 25 -3.91 5.80 24.32
CA SER A 25 -5.21 5.28 24.77
C SER A 25 -5.16 3.80 25.16
N GLU A 26 -5.46 3.55 26.44
CA GLU A 26 -5.42 2.27 27.17
C GLU A 26 -6.51 1.25 26.79
N VAL A 27 -7.35 1.55 25.80
CA VAL A 27 -8.45 0.66 25.39
C VAL A 27 -8.15 0.14 23.98
N THR A 28 -7.49 -1.02 23.92
CA THR A 28 -7.21 -1.87 22.73
C THR A 28 -6.22 -1.35 21.67
N THR A 29 -5.06 -0.83 22.08
CA THR A 29 -3.96 -0.56 21.13
C THR A 29 -3.17 -1.83 20.77
N LEU A 30 -2.96 -2.09 19.48
CA LEU A 30 -2.13 -3.19 18.98
C LEU A 30 -0.66 -2.89 19.25
N LYS A 31 0.06 -3.85 19.85
CA LYS A 31 1.51 -3.73 20.06
C LYS A 31 2.23 -3.64 18.71
N ARG A 32 3.01 -2.58 18.49
CA ARG A 32 3.85 -2.41 17.30
C ARG A 32 5.08 -3.32 17.41
N ASP A 33 4.98 -4.53 16.86
CA ASP A 33 6.06 -5.51 16.86
C ASP A 33 6.69 -5.69 15.46
N LEU A 34 5.98 -5.28 14.39
CA LEU A 34 6.46 -5.47 13.02
C LEU A 34 7.68 -4.58 12.74
N GLY A 35 8.80 -5.23 12.46
CA GLY A 35 10.03 -4.58 11.99
C GLY A 35 10.03 -4.37 10.48
N VAL A 36 11.12 -3.78 9.98
CA VAL A 36 11.31 -3.54 8.53
C VAL A 36 11.25 -4.85 7.75
N MET A 37 11.89 -5.92 8.24
CA MET A 37 11.90 -7.21 7.57
C MET A 37 10.50 -7.82 7.49
N ASP A 38 9.72 -7.78 8.58
CA ASP A 38 8.35 -8.30 8.61
C ASP A 38 7.45 -7.53 7.64
N LEU A 39 7.58 -6.21 7.59
CA LEU A 39 6.81 -5.35 6.68
C LEU A 39 7.18 -5.58 5.22
N THR A 40 8.47 -5.77 4.91
CA THR A 40 8.92 -6.07 3.54
C THR A 40 8.44 -7.46 3.09
N ALA A 41 8.53 -8.47 3.96
CA ALA A 41 8.03 -9.81 3.68
C ALA A 41 6.50 -9.80 3.47
N PHE A 42 5.77 -9.04 4.29
CA PHE A 42 4.33 -8.83 4.12
C PHE A 42 4.00 -8.21 2.76
N GLY A 43 4.74 -7.17 2.34
CA GLY A 43 4.57 -6.56 1.02
C GLY A 43 4.83 -7.52 -0.14
N ILE A 44 5.91 -8.31 -0.07
CA ILE A 44 6.22 -9.33 -1.09
C ILE A 44 5.10 -10.37 -1.17
N ALA A 45 4.63 -10.86 -0.01
CA ALA A 45 3.54 -11.83 0.05
C ALA A 45 2.24 -11.28 -0.55
N ALA A 46 1.91 -10.01 -0.27
CA ALA A 46 0.74 -9.35 -0.83
C ALA A 46 0.81 -9.20 -2.36
N ILE A 47 1.97 -8.78 -2.91
CA ILE A 47 2.16 -8.60 -4.36
C ILE A 47 2.10 -9.93 -5.10
N ILE A 48 2.79 -10.96 -4.59
CA ILE A 48 2.80 -12.28 -5.21
C ILE A 48 1.40 -12.93 -5.11
N GLY A 49 0.77 -12.84 -3.94
CA GLY A 49 -0.58 -13.38 -3.68
C GLY A 49 -1.67 -12.72 -4.50
N ALA A 50 -1.49 -11.45 -4.92
CA ALA A 50 -2.47 -10.73 -5.72
C ALA A 50 -2.66 -11.28 -7.15
N GLY A 51 -1.74 -12.14 -7.65
CA GLY A 51 -2.03 -12.90 -8.88
C GLY A 51 -0.87 -13.19 -9.84
N ILE A 52 0.40 -12.96 -9.48
CA ILE A 52 1.51 -13.16 -10.43
C ILE A 52 1.55 -14.58 -11.01
N PHE A 53 1.26 -15.60 -10.19
CA PHE A 53 1.31 -17.00 -10.60
C PHE A 53 0.23 -17.41 -11.62
N THR A 54 -0.92 -16.73 -11.62
CA THR A 54 -1.98 -17.01 -12.60
C THR A 54 -1.79 -16.22 -13.89
N THR A 55 -1.34 -14.98 -13.80
CA THR A 55 -1.26 -14.08 -14.97
C THR A 55 0.00 -14.31 -15.82
N ILE A 56 1.12 -14.73 -15.21
CA ILE A 56 2.41 -14.83 -15.92
C ILE A 56 2.39 -15.81 -17.10
N GLY A 57 1.68 -16.95 -16.96
CA GLY A 57 1.60 -17.97 -18.00
C GLY A 57 0.86 -17.48 -19.24
N ASN A 58 -0.27 -16.78 -19.05
CA ASN A 58 -1.02 -16.20 -20.15
C ASN A 58 -0.26 -15.06 -20.84
N VAL A 59 0.45 -14.23 -20.06
CA VAL A 59 1.31 -13.18 -20.62
C VAL A 59 2.42 -13.78 -21.46
N ALA A 60 3.15 -14.79 -20.94
CA ALA A 60 4.23 -15.45 -21.68
C ALA A 60 3.73 -16.15 -22.96
N TYR A 61 2.57 -16.80 -22.90
CA TYR A 61 1.98 -17.47 -24.06
C TYR A 61 1.58 -16.49 -25.17
N ASN A 62 0.89 -15.40 -24.83
CA ASN A 62 0.41 -14.43 -25.82
C ASN A 62 1.49 -13.42 -26.26
N GLY A 63 2.38 -13.01 -25.35
CA GLY A 63 3.40 -11.99 -25.61
C GLY A 63 4.75 -12.53 -26.07
N GLY A 64 4.95 -13.85 -26.04
CA GLY A 64 6.19 -14.49 -26.49
C GLY A 64 7.44 -14.05 -25.71
N PRO A 65 8.65 -14.15 -26.27
CA PRO A 65 9.89 -13.82 -25.57
C PRO A 65 10.02 -12.33 -25.20
N ALA A 66 9.22 -11.45 -25.82
CA ALA A 66 9.23 -10.01 -25.57
C ALA A 66 8.59 -9.61 -24.22
N CYS A 67 7.93 -10.54 -23.52
CA CYS A 67 7.29 -10.26 -22.22
C CYS A 67 8.24 -9.66 -21.18
N ILE A 68 9.53 -10.02 -21.24
CA ILE A 68 10.53 -9.48 -20.32
C ILE A 68 10.66 -7.95 -20.42
N PHE A 69 10.53 -7.39 -21.63
CA PHE A 69 10.57 -5.95 -21.83
C PHE A 69 9.33 -5.28 -21.25
N LEU A 70 8.14 -5.90 -21.39
CA LEU A 70 6.91 -5.40 -20.78
C LEU A 70 7.03 -5.36 -19.25
N PHE A 71 7.57 -6.42 -18.63
CA PHE A 71 7.82 -6.45 -17.19
C PHE A 71 8.83 -5.40 -16.74
N LEU A 72 9.87 -5.14 -17.55
CA LEU A 72 10.86 -4.10 -17.22
C LEU A 72 10.23 -2.70 -17.20
N PHE A 73 9.47 -2.34 -18.23
CA PHE A 73 8.77 -1.05 -18.25
C PHE A 73 7.72 -0.94 -17.15
N THR A 74 7.00 -2.04 -16.85
CA THR A 74 6.03 -2.09 -15.76
C THR A 74 6.71 -1.89 -14.41
N ALA A 75 7.87 -2.54 -14.17
CA ALA A 75 8.63 -2.37 -12.94
C ALA A 75 9.09 -0.93 -12.73
N ILE A 76 9.52 -0.24 -13.80
CA ILE A 76 9.89 1.18 -13.73
C ILE A 76 8.67 2.04 -13.36
N ALA A 77 7.52 1.82 -14.00
CA ALA A 77 6.29 2.54 -13.68
C ALA A 77 5.85 2.30 -12.22
N CYS A 78 5.88 1.05 -11.76
CA CYS A 78 5.56 0.69 -10.38
C CYS A 78 6.55 1.30 -9.38
N ALA A 79 7.83 1.43 -9.72
CA ALA A 79 8.83 2.04 -8.85
C ALA A 79 8.53 3.53 -8.60
N PHE A 80 8.14 4.28 -9.64
CA PHE A 80 7.72 5.67 -9.46
C PHE A 80 6.49 5.79 -8.57
N SER A 81 5.49 4.93 -8.78
CA SER A 81 4.33 4.87 -7.88
C SER A 81 4.77 4.56 -6.45
N ALA A 82 5.61 3.54 -6.25
CA ALA A 82 6.09 3.14 -4.93
C ALA A 82 6.81 4.29 -4.19
N PHE A 83 7.56 5.14 -4.90
CA PHE A 83 8.15 6.34 -4.28
C PHE A 83 7.12 7.36 -3.83
N CYS A 84 6.09 7.64 -4.63
CA CYS A 84 4.99 8.51 -4.21
C CYS A 84 4.25 7.94 -2.97
N TYR A 85 4.04 6.63 -2.95
CA TYR A 85 3.42 5.94 -1.82
C TYR A 85 4.31 5.95 -0.57
N ALA A 86 5.62 5.74 -0.71
CA ALA A 86 6.58 5.84 0.40
C ALA A 86 6.62 7.26 0.98
N GLU A 87 6.58 8.26 0.10
CA GLU A 87 6.52 9.66 0.49
C GLU A 87 5.26 9.98 1.31
N PHE A 88 4.10 9.49 0.86
CA PHE A 88 2.83 9.66 1.58
C PHE A 88 2.83 8.92 2.93
N ALA A 89 3.27 7.65 2.94
CA ALA A 89 3.35 6.83 4.15
C ALA A 89 4.28 7.43 5.22
N SER A 90 5.34 8.12 4.81
CA SER A 90 6.25 8.81 5.74
C SER A 90 5.64 10.05 6.40
N ARG A 91 4.72 10.75 5.71
CA ARG A 91 4.07 11.97 6.23
C ARG A 91 2.81 11.68 7.05
N ILE A 92 2.13 10.58 6.75
CA ILE A 92 0.82 10.27 7.30
C ILE A 92 0.89 8.87 7.93
N PRO A 93 1.44 8.75 9.17
CA PRO A 93 1.73 7.48 9.81
C PRO A 93 0.49 6.87 10.48
N ILE A 94 -0.62 6.80 9.76
CA ILE A 94 -1.85 6.13 10.19
C ILE A 94 -2.04 4.80 9.47
N ALA A 95 -2.70 3.86 10.12
CA ALA A 95 -3.12 2.63 9.47
C ALA A 95 -4.22 2.95 8.43
N GLY A 96 -3.86 2.93 7.15
CA GLY A 96 -4.77 3.16 6.03
C GLY A 96 -4.10 2.82 4.69
N SER A 97 -4.89 2.49 3.66
CA SER A 97 -4.37 2.47 2.30
C SER A 97 -4.27 3.91 1.81
N ALA A 98 -3.12 4.26 1.25
CA ALA A 98 -2.98 5.43 0.40
C ALA A 98 -3.77 5.27 -0.91
#